data_AF-A0A9X2CUW4-F1
#
_entry.id   AF-A0A9X2CUW4-F1
#
_cell.length_a   1.000
_cell.length_b   1.000
_cell.length_c   1.000
_cell.angle_alpha   90.00
_cell.angle_beta   90.00
_cell.angle_gamma   90.00
#
_symmetry.space_group_name_H-M   'P 1'
#
loop_
_entity.id
_entity.type
_entity.pdbx_description
1 polymer ?
#
loop_
_entity_poly.entity_id
_entity_poly.type
_entity_poly.pdbx_seq_one_letter_code
_entity_poly.pdbx_strand_id
1 'polypeptide(L)'
;MFQNRLQSQQSNEDPFDSMGKIDEASLEEKEHSPFLNPDYITAKKDPDLQFVEPHYVMSYTRNDGTHVEGYWRDGDGNTSVDRSFEDGGGYLRSTPDGDPSTNLGF
;
A
#
# COMPACT_ATOMS: atom_id res chain seq x y z
N MET A 1 -47.99 13.11 -46.20
CA MET A 1 -47.22 11.87 -45.96
C MET A 1 -45.75 12.27 -46.04
N PHE A 2 -44.98 12.12 -44.96
CA PHE A 2 -43.54 12.37 -44.95
C PHE A 2 -42.85 11.08 -44.55
N GLN A 3 -42.02 10.53 -45.44
CA GLN A 3 -41.17 9.38 -45.14
C GLN A 3 -39.84 9.89 -44.61
N ASN A 4 -39.56 9.64 -43.33
CA ASN A 4 -38.22 9.78 -42.77
C ASN A 4 -37.37 8.60 -43.24
N ARG A 5 -36.37 8.88 -44.08
CA ARG A 5 -35.35 7.93 -44.49
C ARG A 5 -34.28 7.89 -43.39
N LEU A 6 -34.26 6.84 -42.59
CA LEU A 6 -33.15 6.56 -41.65
C LEU A 6 -31.89 6.26 -42.47
N GLN A 7 -30.93 7.18 -42.47
CA GLN A 7 -29.55 6.89 -42.86
C GLN A 7 -28.98 5.87 -41.87
N SER A 8 -28.59 4.70 -42.38
CA SER A 8 -27.83 3.73 -41.62
C SER A 8 -26.46 4.31 -41.30
N GLN A 9 -26.22 4.70 -40.05
CA GLN A 9 -24.87 4.90 -39.54
C GLN A 9 -24.25 3.52 -39.28
N GLN A 10 -23.42 3.07 -40.22
CA GLN A 10 -22.41 2.03 -39.96
C GLN A 10 -21.16 2.69 -39.40
N SER A 11 -20.82 2.37 -38.16
CA SER A 11 -19.49 1.91 -37.70
C SER A 11 -19.51 1.95 -36.17
N ASN A 12 -19.72 0.79 -35.54
CA ASN A 12 -19.42 0.62 -34.12
C ASN A 12 -17.90 0.48 -34.00
N GLU A 13 -17.19 1.59 -33.93
CA GLU A 13 -15.86 1.59 -33.36
C GLU A 13 -15.99 2.00 -31.90
N ASP A 14 -15.43 1.18 -31.01
CA ASP A 14 -15.47 1.40 -29.58
C ASP A 14 -14.73 2.72 -29.28
N PRO A 15 -15.39 3.73 -28.67
CA PRO A 15 -14.76 5.02 -28.41
C PRO A 15 -13.56 4.93 -27.46
N PHE A 16 -13.32 3.77 -26.84
CA PHE A 16 -12.17 3.52 -25.98
C PHE A 16 -11.03 2.76 -26.69
N ASP A 17 -11.19 2.30 -27.94
CA ASP A 17 -10.13 1.57 -28.66
C ASP A 17 -8.92 2.46 -29.01
N SER A 18 -9.12 3.79 -29.01
CA SER A 18 -8.09 4.82 -29.17
C SER A 18 -7.48 5.29 -27.83
N MET A 19 -8.00 4.85 -26.69
CA MET A 19 -7.37 5.17 -25.40
C MET A 19 -6.23 4.20 -25.20
N GLY A 20 -5.06 4.65 -25.63
CA GLY A 20 -3.81 3.91 -25.74
C GLY A 20 -3.68 2.76 -24.77
N LYS A 21 -3.33 1.60 -25.32
CA LYS A 21 -2.70 0.54 -24.54
C LYS A 21 -1.62 1.21 -23.71
N ILE A 22 -1.84 1.22 -22.40
CA ILE A 22 -0.86 1.72 -21.46
C ILE A 22 0.25 0.70 -21.56
N ASP A 23 1.32 1.05 -22.26
CA ASP A 23 2.50 0.21 -22.34
C ASP A 23 2.92 -0.06 -20.89
N GLU A 24 2.90 -1.32 -20.46
CA GLU A 24 3.20 -1.75 -19.08
C GLU A 24 4.58 -1.25 -18.59
N ALA A 25 5.45 -0.84 -19.52
CA ALA A 25 6.73 -0.19 -19.27
C ALA A 25 6.63 1.27 -18.72
N SER A 26 5.45 1.90 -18.74
CA SER A 26 5.26 3.29 -18.29
C SER A 26 4.94 3.43 -16.80
N LEU A 27 4.87 2.33 -16.05
CA LEU A 27 4.65 2.33 -14.59
C LEU A 27 5.94 2.55 -13.78
N GLU A 28 7.11 2.66 -14.41
CA GLU A 28 8.39 2.47 -13.72
C GLU A 28 9.16 3.75 -13.33
N GLU A 29 8.68 4.96 -13.64
CA GLU A 29 9.48 6.20 -13.42
C GLU A 29 9.06 7.11 -12.25
N LYS A 30 8.26 6.64 -11.28
CA LYS A 30 7.91 7.44 -10.07
C LYS A 30 8.19 6.80 -8.72
N GLU A 31 8.84 5.65 -8.68
CA GLU A 31 9.02 4.88 -7.43
C GLU A 31 10.39 5.11 -6.75
N HIS A 32 11.24 6.00 -7.27
CA HIS A 32 12.46 6.44 -6.59
C HIS A 32 12.34 7.92 -6.17
N SER A 33 11.32 8.23 -5.38
CA SER A 33 11.41 9.42 -4.54
C SER A 33 12.41 9.09 -3.43
N PRO A 34 13.56 9.80 -3.32
CA PRO A 34 14.62 9.49 -2.34
C PRO A 34 14.21 9.68 -0.86
N PHE A 35 12.93 9.96 -0.62
CA PHE A 35 12.32 10.24 0.67
C PHE A 35 11.33 9.17 1.13
N LEU A 36 11.06 8.14 0.32
CA LEU A 36 10.08 7.11 0.67
C LEU A 36 10.77 5.90 1.29
N ASN A 37 10.25 5.45 2.43
CA ASN A 37 10.70 4.23 3.10
C ASN A 37 10.53 3.03 2.13
N PRO A 38 11.55 2.19 1.88
CA PRO A 38 11.46 1.04 0.98
C PRO A 38 10.37 0.03 1.37
N ASP A 39 10.06 -0.09 2.66
CA ASP A 39 8.99 -0.95 3.15
C ASP A 39 7.61 -0.44 2.74
N TYR A 40 7.41 0.88 2.68
CA TYR A 40 6.17 1.46 2.17
C TYR A 40 5.95 1.15 0.68
N ILE A 41 7.02 1.21 -0.12
CA ILE A 41 6.99 0.83 -1.54
C ILE A 41 6.66 -0.66 -1.70
N THR A 42 7.23 -1.50 -0.84
CA THR A 42 6.99 -2.94 -0.84
C THR A 42 5.53 -3.26 -0.54
N ALA A 43 4.94 -2.67 0.51
CA ALA A 43 3.53 -2.85 0.84
C ALA A 43 2.58 -2.32 -0.24
N LYS A 44 2.97 -1.24 -0.95
CA LYS A 44 2.17 -0.73 -2.07
C LYS A 44 2.14 -1.68 -3.26
N LYS A 45 3.20 -2.48 -3.44
CA LYS A 45 3.33 -3.43 -4.55
C LYS A 45 2.68 -4.78 -4.26
N ASP A 46 2.63 -5.17 -2.99
CA ASP A 46 2.14 -6.47 -2.57
C ASP A 46 0.85 -6.32 -1.72
N PRO A 47 -0.32 -6.74 -2.23
CA PRO A 47 -1.59 -6.63 -1.48
C PRO A 47 -1.63 -7.50 -0.21
N ASP A 48 -0.72 -8.47 -0.09
CA ASP A 48 -0.64 -9.37 1.06
C ASP A 48 0.22 -8.75 2.19
N LEU A 49 0.80 -7.57 1.94
CA LEU A 49 1.58 -6.80 2.89
C LEU A 49 0.96 -5.42 3.14
N GLN A 50 0.94 -5.02 4.41
CA GLN A 50 0.58 -3.68 4.83
C GLN A 50 1.78 -3.02 5.52
N PHE A 51 2.01 -1.74 5.21
CA PHE A 51 3.00 -0.94 5.92
C PHE A 51 2.35 -0.29 7.15
N VAL A 52 3.00 -0.43 8.30
CA VAL A 52 2.58 0.21 9.54
C VAL A 52 3.53 1.36 9.83
N GLU A 53 2.99 2.58 9.84
CA GLU A 53 3.74 3.79 10.19
C GLU A 53 4.21 3.76 11.65
N PRO A 54 5.38 4.38 11.95
CA PRO A 54 5.83 4.60 13.31
C PRO A 54 4.76 5.28 14.15
N HIS A 55 4.49 4.73 15.33
CA HIS A 55 3.52 5.33 16.24
C HIS A 55 3.91 5.13 17.70
N TYR A 56 3.48 6.06 18.54
CA TYR A 56 3.64 5.99 19.97
C TYR A 56 2.57 5.10 20.59
N VAL A 57 2.99 4.13 21.40
CA VAL A 57 2.12 3.28 22.20
C VAL A 57 2.07 3.86 23.62
N MET A 58 0.87 4.20 24.09
CA MET A 58 0.66 4.66 25.47
C MET A 58 1.00 3.57 26.48
N SER A 59 1.37 3.98 27.70
CA SER A 59 1.63 3.05 28.79
C SER A 59 0.40 2.20 29.13
N TYR A 60 0.62 0.96 29.54
CA TYR A 60 -0.43 0.02 29.89
C TYR A 60 0.04 -0.99 30.93
N THR A 61 -0.91 -1.68 31.56
CA THR A 61 -0.61 -2.77 32.50
C THR A 61 -0.95 -4.10 31.83
N ARG A 62 0.02 -5.01 31.80
CA ARG A 62 -0.16 -6.37 31.27
C ARG A 62 -1.05 -7.19 32.20
N ASN A 63 -1.58 -8.30 31.69
CA ASN A 63 -2.41 -9.22 32.47
C ASN A 63 -1.66 -9.87 33.65
N ASP A 64 -0.33 -9.93 33.61
CA ASP A 64 0.53 -10.41 34.71
C ASP A 64 0.81 -9.34 35.79
N GLY A 65 0.25 -8.13 35.65
CA GLY A 65 0.44 -7.01 36.56
C GLY A 65 1.66 -6.13 36.26
N THR A 66 2.47 -6.47 35.25
CA THR A 66 3.64 -5.66 34.86
C THR A 66 3.19 -4.35 34.22
N HIS A 67 3.64 -3.22 34.76
CA HIS A 67 3.47 -1.91 34.12
C HIS A 67 4.46 -1.75 32.97
N VAL A 68 3.95 -1.30 31.82
CA VAL A 68 4.72 -1.03 30.61
C VAL A 68 4.64 0.46 30.36
N GLU A 69 5.79 1.12 30.45
CA GLU A 69 5.91 2.52 30.04
C GLU A 69 5.62 2.67 28.55
N GLY A 70 5.13 3.83 28.13
CA GLY A 70 4.85 4.09 26.72
C GLY A 70 6.15 4.15 25.89
N TYR A 71 6.07 3.72 24.64
CA TYR A 71 7.24 3.54 23.77
C TYR A 71 6.85 3.67 22.30
N TRP A 72 7.84 3.95 21.43
CA TRP A 72 7.64 3.96 19.99
C TRP A 72 7.68 2.55 19.40
N ARG A 73 6.72 2.29 18.50
CA ARG A 73 6.69 1.13 17.61
C ARG A 73 7.08 1.61 16.23
N ASP A 74 8.36 1.51 15.90
CA ASP A 74 8.95 1.99 14.64
C ASP A 74 9.59 0.87 13.80
N GLY A 75 9.44 -0.39 14.22
CA GLY A 75 9.86 -1.54 13.43
C GLY A 75 11.33 -1.95 13.55
N ASP A 76 12.16 -1.22 14.30
CA ASP A 76 13.60 -1.52 14.35
C ASP A 76 14.02 -2.52 15.44
N GLY A 77 13.07 -2.89 16.32
CA GLY A 77 13.26 -3.82 17.42
C GLY A 77 13.93 -3.21 18.66
N ASN A 78 14.22 -1.92 18.68
CA ASN A 78 14.88 -1.20 19.75
C ASN A 78 14.04 -0.01 20.24
N THR A 79 13.27 -0.24 21.30
CA THR A 79 12.39 0.79 21.90
C THR A 79 13.13 1.93 22.61
N SER A 80 14.47 2.00 22.54
CA SER A 80 15.28 3.11 23.07
C SER A 80 15.67 4.13 22.01
N VAL A 81 15.40 3.85 20.74
CA VAL A 81 15.66 4.74 19.61
C VAL A 81 14.35 4.94 18.89
N ASP A 82 13.94 6.19 18.73
CA ASP A 82 12.70 6.52 18.03
C ASP A 82 13.05 6.92 16.60
N ARG A 83 12.58 6.16 15.60
CA ARG A 83 12.70 6.53 14.19
C ARG A 83 11.41 7.11 13.66
N SER A 84 11.53 8.28 13.03
CA SER A 84 10.45 8.85 12.22
C SER A 84 10.26 8.04 10.93
N PHE A 85 9.16 8.28 10.21
CA PHE A 85 8.93 7.65 8.91
C PHE A 85 10.04 8.02 7.90
N GLU A 86 10.48 9.28 7.92
CA GLU A 86 11.52 9.81 7.06
C GLU A 86 12.91 9.23 7.38
N ASP A 87 13.15 8.84 8.64
CA ASP A 87 14.38 8.16 9.08
C ASP A 87 14.34 6.63 8.83
N GLY A 88 13.37 6.16 8.05
CA GLY A 88 13.19 4.75 7.73
C GLY A 88 12.48 3.95 8.82
N GLY A 89 11.73 4.62 9.69
CA GLY A 89 10.84 3.98 10.65
C GLY A 89 9.59 3.41 9.98
N GLY A 90 9.07 2.36 10.59
CA GLY A 90 7.87 1.61 10.20
C GLY A 90 8.21 0.14 10.02
N TYR A 91 7.21 -0.68 9.78
CA TYR A 91 7.43 -2.09 9.49
C TYR A 91 6.35 -2.67 8.58
N LEU A 92 6.74 -3.70 7.83
CA LEU A 92 5.81 -4.55 7.10
C LEU A 92 5.09 -5.51 8.04
N ARG A 93 3.81 -5.70 7.79
CA ARG A 93 2.96 -6.69 8.46
C ARG A 93 2.19 -7.44 7.38
N SER A 94 1.94 -8.73 7.57
CA SER A 94 1.00 -9.45 6.70
C SER A 94 -0.41 -8.90 6.81
N THR A 95 -1.15 -8.92 5.72
CA THR A 95 -2.56 -8.57 5.69
C THR A 95 -3.33 -9.60 6.53
N PRO A 96 -4.24 -9.20 7.43
CA PRO A 96 -5.05 -10.13 8.20
C PRO A 96 -6.19 -10.67 7.33
N ASP A 97 -5.85 -11.50 6.35
CA ASP A 97 -6.74 -12.16 5.40
C ASP A 97 -7.09 -13.60 5.83
N GLY A 98 -6.39 -14.13 6.84
CA GLY A 98 -6.56 -15.50 7.32
C GLY A 98 -5.85 -16.55 6.47
N ASP A 99 -5.05 -16.13 5.49
CA ASP A 99 -4.16 -17.01 4.73
C ASP A 99 -2.82 -17.12 5.45
N PRO A 100 -2.48 -18.29 6.00
CA PRO A 100 -1.21 -18.45 6.69
C PRO A 100 0.01 -18.42 5.76
N SER A 101 -0.17 -18.56 4.44
CA SER A 101 0.92 -18.60 3.46
C SER A 101 1.55 -17.24 3.17
N THR A 102 0.84 -16.15 3.50
CA THR A 102 1.27 -14.76 3.31
C THR A 102 1.89 -14.14 4.57
N ASN A 103 2.02 -14.94 5.65
CA ASN A 103 2.70 -14.49 6.86
C ASN A 103 4.19 -14.24 6.59
N LEU A 104 4.69 -13.11 7.08
CA LEU A 104 6.11 -12.72 7.06
C LEU A 104 6.93 -13.63 8.01
N GLY A 105 7.12 -14.90 7.63
CA GLY A 105 7.92 -15.90 8.35
C GLY A 105 7.23 -16.46 9.60
N PHE A 106 7.34 -17.76 9.89
CA PHE A 106 8.47 -18.67 9.63
C PHE A 106 8.10 -19.92 8.84
#